data_AF-A0A957NTS9-F1
#
_entry.id   AF-A0A957NTS9-F1
#
_cell.length_a   1.000
_cell.length_b   1.000
_cell.length_c   1.000
_cell.angle_alpha   90.00
_cell.angle_beta   90.00
_cell.angle_gamma   90.00
#
_symmetry.space_group_name_H-M   'P 1'
#
loop_
_entity.id
_entity.type
_entity.pdbx_description
1 polymer ?
#
loop_
_entity_poly.entity_id
_entity_poly.type
_entity_poly.pdbx_seq_one_letter_code
_entity_poly.pdbx_strand_id
1 'polypeptide(L)'
;MDYLDFEVQIAAGVDNRYPVTVIHAAAGGEPSTTALIPITDETLRRQLDELIGLRHAMRKPRRSVTTVSSSLPSFPALAQQTLDEQHRARAIGQRLFDALIVGGVRDAYSSSLVRAREQGAGLRLRLRIEAPEVAALPWELLYDAQEGDHVCLLRETPLTRYIALSRDRDVLTVKPPLRILGMVAAPSGLPYLEITAEQARIEHALEYRLERGDVELQWVAGSTWQARQTALAQGPWHIFHFIGHGNFDPMRDEGYLVLCNPGNK
;
A
#
# COMPACT_ATOMS: atom_id res chain seq x y z
N MET A 1 20.03 2.79 9.36
CA MET A 1 20.28 1.49 8.72
C MET A 1 20.34 1.76 7.25
N ASP A 2 21.47 1.44 6.63
CA ASP A 2 21.64 1.62 5.19
C ASP A 2 20.96 0.47 4.44
N TYR A 3 20.59 0.71 3.19
CA TYR A 3 19.90 -0.27 2.35
C TYR A 3 20.61 -0.38 1.01
N LEU A 4 20.74 -1.62 0.54
CA LEU A 4 21.04 -1.94 -0.84
C LEU A 4 19.72 -2.15 -1.59
N ASP A 5 19.67 -1.82 -2.87
CA ASP A 5 18.45 -1.97 -3.66
C ASP A 5 18.45 -3.30 -4.44
N PHE A 6 17.26 -3.89 -4.57
CA PHE A 6 16.95 -4.96 -5.53
C PHE A 6 15.70 -4.54 -6.30
N GLU A 7 15.87 -4.14 -7.55
CA GLU A 7 14.80 -3.60 -8.40
C GLU A 7 14.42 -4.60 -9.47
N VAL A 8 13.12 -4.90 -9.52
CA VAL A 8 12.51 -5.84 -10.47
C VAL A 8 11.46 -5.10 -11.28
N GLN A 9 11.57 -5.19 -12.60
CA GLN A 9 10.56 -4.75 -13.55
C GLN A 9 9.68 -5.93 -13.99
N ILE A 10 8.37 -5.74 -13.91
CA ILE A 10 7.35 -6.63 -14.44
C ILE A 10 6.68 -5.92 -15.62
N ALA A 11 7.01 -6.35 -16.84
CA ALA A 11 6.46 -5.78 -18.06
C ALA A 11 5.03 -6.31 -18.33
N ALA A 12 4.34 -5.72 -19.31
CA ALA A 12 3.07 -6.24 -19.79
C ALA A 12 3.20 -7.72 -20.24
N GLY A 13 2.18 -8.52 -19.91
CA GLY A 13 2.16 -9.96 -20.16
C GLY A 13 0.83 -10.41 -20.76
N VAL A 14 0.75 -11.69 -21.10
CA VAL A 14 -0.46 -12.32 -21.65
C VAL A 14 -0.64 -13.69 -20.99
N ASP A 15 -1.89 -14.11 -20.75
CA ASP A 15 -2.22 -15.43 -20.21
C ASP A 15 -1.48 -15.76 -18.90
N ASN A 16 -1.47 -14.81 -17.95
CA ASN A 16 -0.75 -14.88 -16.68
C ASN A 16 0.79 -14.98 -16.78
N ARG A 17 1.37 -14.80 -17.98
CA ARG A 17 2.82 -14.87 -18.21
C ARG A 17 3.38 -13.47 -18.39
N TYR A 18 4.22 -13.05 -17.45
CA TYR A 18 4.77 -11.70 -17.40
C TYR A 18 6.30 -11.76 -17.50
N PRO A 19 6.92 -11.01 -18.43
CA PRO A 19 8.36 -10.82 -18.42
C PRO A 19 8.78 -10.10 -17.15
N VAL A 20 9.71 -10.69 -16.42
CA VAL A 20 10.28 -10.16 -15.18
C VAL A 20 11.77 -10.00 -15.36
N THR A 21 12.28 -8.79 -15.19
CA THR A 21 13.69 -8.46 -15.37
C THR A 21 14.23 -7.75 -14.15
N VAL A 22 15.37 -8.19 -13.64
CA VAL A 22 16.10 -7.47 -12.60
C VAL A 22 16.79 -6.28 -13.27
N ILE A 23 16.41 -5.08 -12.85
CA ILE A 23 17.00 -3.81 -13.34
C ILE A 23 18.21 -3.42 -12.49
N HIS A 24 18.15 -3.77 -11.21
CA HIS A 24 19.25 -3.52 -10.29
C HIS A 24 19.30 -4.65 -9.26
N ALA A 25 20.49 -5.21 -9.04
CA ALA A 25 20.74 -6.14 -7.95
C ALA A 25 21.97 -5.69 -7.19
N ALA A 26 21.88 -5.68 -5.86
CA ALA A 26 23.01 -5.40 -5.00
C ALA A 26 24.19 -6.32 -5.33
N ALA A 27 23.97 -7.61 -5.60
CA ALA A 27 25.04 -8.55 -6.00
C ALA A 27 25.49 -8.43 -7.47
N GLY A 28 24.83 -7.60 -8.27
CA GLY A 28 25.05 -7.47 -9.72
C GLY A 28 24.28 -8.49 -10.55
N GLY A 29 24.24 -8.25 -11.87
CA GLY A 29 23.50 -9.06 -12.83
C GLY A 29 22.09 -8.52 -13.13
N GLU A 30 21.63 -8.80 -14.35
CA GLU A 30 20.31 -8.39 -14.86
C GLU A 30 19.54 -9.60 -15.43
N PRO A 31 19.32 -10.67 -14.66
CA PRO A 31 18.58 -11.82 -15.15
C PRO A 31 17.16 -11.44 -15.52
N SER A 32 16.67 -12.08 -16.58
CA SER A 32 15.30 -11.97 -17.05
C SER A 32 14.66 -13.36 -17.10
N THR A 33 13.39 -13.43 -16.73
CA THR A 33 12.58 -14.66 -16.74
C THR A 33 11.14 -14.34 -17.10
N THR A 34 10.32 -15.38 -17.29
CA THR A 34 8.87 -15.24 -17.42
C THR A 34 8.21 -15.77 -16.15
N ALA A 35 7.60 -14.89 -15.38
CA ALA A 35 6.83 -15.25 -14.19
C ALA A 35 5.40 -15.66 -14.57
N LEU A 36 4.90 -16.70 -13.90
CA LEU A 36 3.49 -17.08 -13.95
C LEU A 36 2.76 -16.44 -12.78
N ILE A 37 2.22 -15.24 -12.98
CA ILE A 37 1.57 -14.47 -11.91
C ILE A 37 0.09 -14.85 -11.86
N PRO A 38 -0.43 -15.38 -10.72
CA PRO A 38 -1.73 -16.06 -10.64
C PRO A 38 -2.94 -15.10 -10.57
N ILE A 39 -3.08 -14.18 -11.53
CA ILE A 39 -4.10 -13.11 -11.48
C ILE A 39 -5.50 -13.67 -11.66
N THR A 40 -5.67 -14.64 -12.55
CA THR A 40 -6.97 -15.31 -12.77
C THR A 40 -7.17 -16.53 -11.87
N ASP A 41 -6.33 -16.71 -10.85
CA ASP A 41 -6.42 -17.87 -9.98
C ASP A 41 -7.56 -17.70 -8.95
N GLU A 42 -8.57 -18.55 -9.08
CA GLU A 42 -9.77 -18.51 -8.24
C GLU A 42 -9.47 -18.79 -6.76
N THR A 43 -8.41 -19.56 -6.46
CA THR A 43 -8.00 -19.82 -5.08
C THR A 43 -7.38 -18.57 -4.48
N LEU A 44 -6.53 -17.86 -5.22
CA LEU A 44 -5.95 -16.60 -4.77
C LEU A 44 -7.04 -15.56 -4.55
N ARG A 45 -7.97 -15.42 -5.50
CA ARG A 45 -9.10 -14.49 -5.39
C ARG A 45 -9.93 -14.75 -4.14
N ARG A 46 -10.30 -16.01 -3.90
CA ARG A 46 -11.03 -16.40 -2.68
C ARG A 46 -10.26 -16.10 -1.40
N GLN A 47 -8.96 -16.39 -1.37
CA GLN A 47 -8.12 -16.08 -0.21
C GLN A 47 -8.06 -14.57 0.07
N LEU A 48 -8.00 -13.74 -0.97
CA LEU A 48 -8.05 -12.28 -0.84
C LEU A 48 -9.40 -11.81 -0.29
N ASP A 49 -10.51 -12.34 -0.81
CA ASP A 49 -11.85 -12.01 -0.32
C ASP A 49 -12.04 -12.43 1.15
N GLU A 50 -11.54 -13.61 1.54
CA GLU A 50 -11.53 -14.07 2.93
C GLU A 50 -10.71 -13.14 3.83
N LEU A 51 -9.51 -12.72 3.39
CA LEU A 51 -8.64 -11.81 4.14
C LEU A 51 -9.30 -10.44 4.33
N ILE A 52 -9.92 -9.90 3.28
CA ILE A 52 -10.69 -8.64 3.34
C ILE A 52 -11.87 -8.79 4.32
N GLY A 53 -12.59 -9.91 4.26
CA GLY A 53 -13.67 -10.24 5.19
C GLY A 53 -13.23 -10.27 6.66
N LEU A 54 -12.10 -10.91 6.95
CA LEU A 54 -11.51 -10.97 8.30
C LEU A 54 -11.15 -9.55 8.81
N ARG A 55 -10.49 -8.74 7.99
CA ARG A 55 -10.12 -7.35 8.34
C ARG A 55 -11.34 -6.47 8.60
N HIS A 56 -12.40 -6.62 7.81
CA HIS A 56 -13.65 -5.89 8.04
C HIS A 56 -14.36 -6.34 9.32
N ALA A 57 -14.34 -7.63 9.65
CA ALA A 57 -14.90 -8.14 10.88
C ALA A 57 -14.21 -7.56 12.13
N MET A 58 -12.89 -7.35 12.07
CA MET A 58 -12.13 -6.74 13.16
C MET A 58 -12.32 -5.22 13.28
N ARG A 59 -12.57 -4.49 12.18
CA ARG A 59 -12.76 -3.03 12.19
C ARG A 59 -14.13 -2.55 12.65
N LYS A 60 -15.16 -3.41 12.69
CA LYS A 60 -16.50 -2.99 13.13
C LYS A 60 -16.54 -2.85 14.66
N PRO A 61 -16.69 -1.65 15.24
CA PRO A 61 -17.18 -1.55 16.60
C PRO A 61 -18.59 -2.14 16.60
N ARG A 62 -18.85 -3.10 17.48
CA ARG A 62 -20.19 -3.65 17.67
C ARG A 62 -21.14 -2.50 18.03
N ARG A 63 -21.96 -2.06 17.09
CA ARG A 63 -23.17 -1.28 17.39
C ARG A 63 -24.06 -2.18 18.25
N SER A 64 -24.13 -1.86 19.54
CA SER A 64 -25.07 -2.46 20.47
C SER A 64 -25.72 -1.35 21.29
N VAL A 65 -26.70 -0.68 20.70
CA VAL A 65 -27.86 -0.13 21.43
C VAL A 65 -29.04 -0.61 20.59
N THR A 66 -29.67 -1.74 20.88
CA THR A 66 -30.61 -1.94 21.98
C THR A 66 -30.79 -3.45 22.21
N THR A 67 -31.15 -3.81 23.44
CA THR A 67 -31.35 -5.16 24.02
C THR A 67 -30.12 -5.88 24.55
N VAL A 68 -30.19 -6.14 25.86
CA VAL A 68 -29.20 -6.73 26.74
C VAL A 68 -28.96 -8.19 26.33
N SER A 69 -27.85 -8.47 25.67
CA SER A 69 -27.13 -9.75 25.76
C SER A 69 -25.69 -9.52 25.33
N SER A 70 -24.87 -9.08 26.28
CA SER A 70 -23.47 -8.77 26.10
C SER A 70 -22.62 -10.04 26.17
N SER A 71 -22.20 -10.56 25.02
CA SER A 71 -21.00 -11.40 24.95
C SER A 71 -19.94 -10.66 24.16
N LEU A 72 -19.04 -9.94 24.84
CA LEU A 72 -17.75 -9.54 24.25
C LEU A 72 -17.08 -10.80 23.66
N PRO A 73 -16.36 -10.71 22.54
CA PRO A 73 -15.54 -11.84 22.12
C PRO A 73 -14.57 -12.13 23.26
N SER A 74 -14.55 -13.37 23.73
CA SER A 74 -13.55 -13.80 24.72
C SER A 74 -12.15 -13.60 24.12
N PHE A 75 -11.15 -13.25 24.94
CA PHE A 75 -9.74 -13.16 24.53
C PHE A 75 -9.28 -14.27 23.55
N PRO A 76 -9.63 -15.56 23.73
CA PRO A 76 -9.29 -16.61 22.76
C PRO A 76 -9.88 -16.39 21.36
N ALA A 77 -11.06 -15.79 21.22
CA ALA A 77 -11.68 -15.54 19.92
C ALA A 77 -10.95 -14.45 19.12
N LEU A 78 -10.51 -13.37 19.78
CA LEU A 78 -9.70 -12.31 19.13
C LEU A 78 -8.32 -12.84 18.72
N ALA A 79 -7.66 -13.60 19.61
CA ALA A 79 -6.38 -14.22 19.31
C ALA A 79 -6.47 -15.19 18.11
N GLN A 80 -7.53 -16.00 18.07
CA GLN A 80 -7.78 -16.92 16.95
C GLN A 80 -8.00 -16.16 15.63
N GLN A 81 -8.78 -15.08 15.65
CA GLN A 81 -9.03 -14.26 14.46
C GLN A 81 -7.75 -13.61 13.92
N THR A 82 -6.88 -13.12 14.80
CA THR A 82 -5.57 -12.58 14.40
C THR A 82 -4.66 -13.65 13.80
N LEU A 83 -4.63 -14.85 14.39
CA LEU A 83 -3.88 -15.98 13.84
C LEU A 83 -4.40 -16.40 12.46
N ASP A 84 -5.72 -16.44 12.28
CA ASP A 84 -6.34 -16.78 11.00
C ASP A 84 -6.01 -15.74 9.92
N GLU A 85 -6.03 -14.45 10.26
CA GLU A 85 -5.59 -13.37 9.35
C GLU A 85 -4.11 -13.55 8.96
N GLN A 86 -3.23 -13.77 9.93
CA GLN A 86 -1.80 -13.97 9.70
C GLN A 86 -1.52 -15.17 8.81
N HIS A 87 -2.18 -16.31 9.08
CA HIS A 87 -2.04 -17.51 8.24
C HIS A 87 -2.50 -17.26 6.81
N ARG A 88 -3.60 -16.52 6.61
CA ARG A 88 -4.10 -16.17 5.27
C ARG A 88 -3.15 -15.22 4.54
N ALA A 89 -2.72 -14.15 5.22
CA ALA A 89 -1.76 -13.20 4.69
C ALA A 89 -0.45 -13.89 4.26
N ARG A 90 0.07 -14.79 5.09
CA ARG A 90 1.26 -15.60 4.78
C ARG A 90 1.06 -16.49 3.56
N ALA A 91 -0.07 -17.21 3.47
CA ALA A 91 -0.34 -18.09 2.34
C ALA A 91 -0.43 -17.33 1.00
N ILE A 92 -1.11 -16.18 1.00
CA ILE A 92 -1.18 -15.27 -0.15
C ILE A 92 0.23 -14.76 -0.50
N GLY A 93 0.95 -14.26 0.51
CA GLY A 93 2.29 -13.73 0.40
C GLY A 93 3.29 -14.69 -0.22
N GLN A 94 3.29 -15.94 0.25
CA GLN A 94 4.17 -16.99 -0.23
C GLN A 94 3.87 -17.30 -1.70
N ARG A 95 2.58 -17.38 -2.06
CA ARG A 95 2.16 -17.64 -3.43
C ARG A 95 2.59 -16.55 -4.40
N LEU A 96 2.51 -15.28 -3.99
CA LEU A 96 2.99 -14.16 -4.79
C LEU A 96 4.51 -14.17 -4.91
N PHE A 97 5.22 -14.49 -3.83
CA PHE A 97 6.68 -14.56 -3.83
C PHE A 97 7.20 -15.68 -4.75
N ASP A 98 6.61 -16.88 -4.64
CA ASP A 98 6.95 -18.02 -5.48
C ASP A 98 6.58 -17.83 -6.95
N ALA A 99 5.65 -16.93 -7.26
CA ALA A 99 5.34 -16.55 -8.64
C ALA A 99 6.35 -15.54 -9.21
N LEU A 100 6.78 -14.56 -8.42
CA LEU A 100 7.61 -13.43 -8.85
C LEU A 100 9.11 -13.72 -8.82
N ILE A 101 9.60 -14.27 -7.71
CA ILE A 101 11.02 -14.48 -7.43
C ILE A 101 11.38 -15.92 -7.83
N VAL A 102 11.62 -16.12 -9.14
CA VAL A 102 11.85 -17.43 -9.76
C VAL A 102 13.08 -17.45 -10.66
N GLY A 103 13.65 -18.64 -10.86
CA GLY A 103 14.82 -18.84 -11.73
C GLY A 103 15.95 -17.87 -11.41
N GLY A 104 16.54 -17.26 -12.44
CA GLY A 104 17.65 -16.31 -12.27
C GLY A 104 17.31 -15.08 -11.40
N VAL A 105 16.03 -14.67 -11.33
CA VAL A 105 15.60 -13.58 -10.43
C VAL A 105 15.75 -14.00 -8.98
N ARG A 106 15.44 -15.27 -8.64
CA ARG A 106 15.65 -15.83 -7.30
C ARG A 106 17.14 -15.90 -6.95
N ASP A 107 17.97 -16.35 -7.88
CA ASP A 107 19.42 -16.43 -7.65
C ASP A 107 20.04 -15.05 -7.37
N ALA A 108 19.63 -14.03 -8.13
CA ALA A 108 20.07 -12.66 -7.92
C ALA A 108 19.53 -12.05 -6.61
N TYR A 109 18.28 -12.36 -6.25
CA TYR A 109 17.68 -11.93 -4.98
C TYR A 109 18.42 -12.52 -3.78
N SER A 110 18.62 -13.85 -3.75
CA SER A 110 19.35 -14.54 -2.68
C SER A 110 20.79 -14.04 -2.56
N SER A 111 21.48 -13.83 -3.67
CA SER A 111 22.85 -13.28 -3.67
C SER A 111 22.89 -11.85 -3.13
N SER A 112 21.88 -11.04 -3.45
CA SER A 112 21.76 -9.66 -2.96
C SER A 112 21.46 -9.60 -1.46
N LEU A 113 20.66 -10.55 -0.94
CA LEU A 113 20.41 -10.70 0.50
C LEU A 113 21.70 -11.02 1.26
N VAL A 114 22.49 -11.98 0.76
CA VAL A 114 23.79 -12.32 1.35
C VAL A 114 24.69 -11.08 1.41
N ARG A 115 24.81 -10.35 0.30
CA ARG A 115 25.63 -9.13 0.23
C ARG A 115 25.16 -8.05 1.20
N ALA A 116 23.85 -7.84 1.34
CA ALA A 116 23.30 -6.87 2.29
C ALA A 116 23.68 -7.23 3.74
N ARG A 117 23.57 -8.51 4.11
CA ARG A 117 23.95 -9.02 5.44
C ARG A 117 25.43 -8.82 5.73
N GLU A 118 26.30 -9.12 4.77
CA GLU A 118 27.75 -8.92 4.90
C GLU A 118 28.12 -7.45 5.18
N GLN A 119 27.32 -6.52 4.69
CA GLN A 119 27.52 -5.08 4.88
C GLN A 119 26.77 -4.51 6.11
N GLY A 120 26.06 -5.36 6.87
CA GLY A 120 25.19 -4.90 7.96
C GLY A 120 24.04 -3.98 7.49
N ALA A 121 23.66 -4.10 6.21
CA ALA A 121 22.61 -3.32 5.56
C ALA A 121 21.35 -4.17 5.34
N GLY A 122 20.22 -3.49 5.07
CA GLY A 122 19.02 -4.15 4.56
C GLY A 122 19.04 -4.29 3.02
N LEU A 123 18.17 -5.12 2.46
CA LEU A 123 17.90 -5.21 1.02
C LEU A 123 16.51 -4.68 0.68
N ARG A 124 16.40 -3.48 0.10
CA ARG A 124 15.13 -2.90 -0.33
C ARG A 124 14.64 -3.52 -1.64
N LEU A 125 13.48 -4.19 -1.60
CA LEU A 125 12.81 -4.70 -2.79
C LEU A 125 11.96 -3.60 -3.46
N ARG A 126 12.26 -3.30 -4.72
CA ARG A 126 11.56 -2.30 -5.54
C ARG A 126 10.87 -2.99 -6.71
N LEU A 127 9.54 -2.83 -6.80
CA LEU A 127 8.75 -3.39 -7.89
C LEU A 127 8.30 -2.28 -8.84
N ARG A 128 8.74 -2.37 -10.10
CA ARG A 128 8.26 -1.56 -11.21
C ARG A 128 7.28 -2.39 -12.02
N ILE A 129 6.00 -2.08 -11.93
CA ILE A 129 4.94 -2.90 -12.52
C ILE A 129 4.24 -2.11 -13.63
N GLU A 130 4.28 -2.63 -14.85
CA GLU A 130 3.64 -2.00 -16.01
C GLU A 130 2.23 -2.53 -16.27
N ALA A 131 1.96 -3.79 -15.91
CA ALA A 131 0.64 -4.41 -16.05
C ALA A 131 -0.31 -4.00 -14.89
N PRO A 132 -1.43 -3.31 -15.16
CA PRO A 132 -2.37 -2.84 -14.14
C PRO A 132 -2.95 -3.97 -13.27
N GLU A 133 -3.29 -5.10 -13.89
CA GLU A 133 -3.86 -6.26 -13.21
C GLU A 133 -2.86 -6.93 -12.26
N VAL A 134 -1.56 -6.87 -12.59
CA VAL A 134 -0.46 -7.30 -11.70
C VAL A 134 -0.27 -6.28 -10.59
N ALA A 135 -0.35 -4.99 -10.91
CA ALA A 135 -0.14 -3.90 -9.95
C ALA A 135 -1.20 -3.86 -8.85
N ALA A 136 -2.39 -4.41 -9.11
CA ALA A 136 -3.49 -4.52 -8.15
C ALA A 136 -3.30 -5.63 -7.09
N LEU A 137 -2.36 -6.56 -7.30
CA LEU A 137 -2.06 -7.60 -6.32
C LEU A 137 -1.39 -7.01 -5.06
N PRO A 138 -1.64 -7.59 -3.87
CA PRO A 138 -1.13 -7.06 -2.61
C PRO A 138 0.32 -7.49 -2.38
N TRP A 139 1.24 -6.92 -3.15
CA TRP A 139 2.67 -7.20 -3.05
C TRP A 139 3.20 -6.96 -1.62
N GLU A 140 2.55 -6.12 -0.82
CA GLU A 140 2.88 -5.93 0.59
C GLU A 140 2.81 -7.21 1.44
N LEU A 141 2.09 -8.23 0.96
CA LEU A 141 1.99 -9.50 1.65
C LEU A 141 3.15 -10.45 1.35
N LEU A 142 4.01 -10.15 0.37
CA LEU A 142 5.14 -11.01 -0.05
C LEU A 142 5.81 -11.65 1.15
N TYR A 143 5.88 -12.98 1.13
CA TYR A 143 6.41 -13.78 2.23
C TYR A 143 7.49 -14.70 1.68
N ASP A 144 8.70 -14.54 2.20
CA ASP A 144 9.83 -15.40 1.85
C ASP A 144 9.87 -16.56 2.84
N ALA A 145 9.51 -17.75 2.38
CA ALA A 145 9.50 -18.94 3.22
C ALA A 145 10.90 -19.41 3.64
N GLN A 146 11.96 -19.03 2.92
CA GLN A 146 13.33 -19.35 3.31
C GLN A 146 13.80 -18.47 4.47
N GLU A 147 13.40 -17.21 4.46
CA GLU A 147 13.72 -16.25 5.53
C GLU A 147 12.74 -16.33 6.70
N GLY A 148 11.56 -16.91 6.48
CA GLY A 148 10.57 -17.16 7.52
C GLY A 148 9.78 -15.92 7.93
N ASP A 149 9.74 -14.89 7.09
CA ASP A 149 9.03 -13.64 7.39
C ASP A 149 8.45 -12.96 6.13
N HIS A 150 7.55 -12.00 6.36
CA HIS A 150 7.07 -11.10 5.33
C HIS A 150 8.17 -10.14 4.92
N VAL A 151 8.45 -10.08 3.62
CA VAL A 151 9.45 -9.18 3.04
C VAL A 151 9.22 -7.75 3.54
N CYS A 152 7.97 -7.31 3.58
CA CYS A 152 7.60 -5.93 3.94
C CYS A 152 7.63 -5.61 5.46
N LEU A 153 7.68 -6.63 6.33
CA LEU A 153 7.72 -6.45 7.79
C LEU A 153 9.13 -6.53 8.36
N LEU A 154 10.05 -7.16 7.63
CA LEU A 154 11.48 -7.10 7.93
C LEU A 154 11.93 -5.63 7.81
N ARG A 155 12.51 -5.09 8.89
CA ARG A 155 13.14 -3.75 8.86
C ARG A 155 14.24 -3.70 7.81
N GLU A 156 14.77 -4.87 7.45
CA GLU A 156 15.81 -5.08 6.46
C GLU A 156 15.29 -5.04 5.02
N THR A 157 14.00 -5.26 4.70
CA THR A 157 13.51 -5.34 3.31
C THR A 157 12.24 -4.51 3.02
N PRO A 158 12.29 -3.16 3.11
CA PRO A 158 11.11 -2.35 2.81
C PRO A 158 10.65 -2.55 1.36
N LEU A 159 9.37 -2.86 1.16
CA LEU A 159 8.76 -2.92 -0.18
C LEU A 159 8.24 -1.54 -0.58
N THR A 160 8.56 -1.11 -1.80
CA THR A 160 7.91 0.07 -2.40
C THR A 160 7.23 -0.28 -3.73
N ARG A 161 5.91 -0.03 -3.82
CA ARG A 161 5.11 -0.20 -5.03
C ARG A 161 5.08 1.11 -5.80
N TYR A 162 5.71 1.16 -6.98
CA TYR A 162 5.66 2.33 -7.86
C TYR A 162 4.73 2.02 -9.04
N ILE A 163 3.76 2.91 -9.26
CA ILE A 163 3.19 3.09 -10.60
C ILE A 163 4.32 3.69 -11.44
N ALA A 164 4.57 3.17 -12.64
CA ALA A 164 5.59 3.67 -13.56
C ALA A 164 5.29 5.12 -13.98
N LEU A 165 5.51 6.08 -13.08
CA LEU A 165 5.61 7.48 -13.40
C LEU A 165 7.01 7.68 -13.96
N SER A 166 7.09 8.08 -15.23
CA SER A 166 8.34 8.45 -15.90
C SER A 166 9.00 9.62 -15.18
N ARG A 167 9.79 9.35 -14.12
CA ARG A 167 10.84 10.21 -13.56
C ARG A 167 11.50 9.53 -12.37
N ASP A 168 12.82 9.47 -12.39
CA ASP A 168 13.62 9.59 -11.17
C ASP A 168 13.10 10.83 -10.44
N ARG A 169 12.36 10.61 -9.35
CA ARG A 169 11.89 11.71 -8.53
C ARG A 169 13.07 12.10 -7.65
N ASP A 170 13.70 13.23 -7.96
CA ASP A 170 14.64 13.87 -7.04
C ASP A 170 14.01 13.90 -5.64
N VAL A 171 14.80 13.55 -4.62
CA VAL A 171 14.37 13.68 -3.23
C VAL A 171 13.91 15.12 -3.03
N LEU A 172 12.64 15.30 -2.70
CA LEU A 172 12.06 16.62 -2.47
C LEU A 172 12.76 17.23 -1.25
N THR A 173 13.76 18.07 -1.49
CA THR A 173 14.47 18.77 -0.42
C THR A 173 13.61 19.94 0.03
N VAL A 174 12.84 19.72 1.09
CA VAL A 174 11.96 20.74 1.67
C VAL A 174 12.68 21.46 2.79
N LYS A 175 12.70 22.79 2.74
CA LYS A 175 13.02 23.62 3.91
C LYS A 175 11.74 23.79 4.74
N PRO A 176 11.75 23.51 6.06
CA PRO A 176 10.59 23.71 6.91
C PRO A 176 10.00 25.13 6.78
N PRO A 177 8.67 25.30 6.95
CA PRO A 177 7.70 24.27 7.33
C PRO A 177 7.31 23.36 6.16
N LEU A 178 7.12 22.07 6.45
CA LEU A 178 6.51 21.13 5.52
C LEU A 178 5.01 21.41 5.43
N ARG A 179 4.60 22.09 4.34
CA ARG A 179 3.21 22.44 4.04
C ARG A 179 2.39 21.27 3.46
N ILE A 180 1.33 20.92 4.17
CA ILE A 180 0.39 19.84 3.87
C ILE A 180 -0.99 20.47 3.60
N LEU A 181 -1.55 20.19 2.42
CA LEU A 181 -2.94 20.50 2.10
C LEU A 181 -3.78 19.23 2.29
N GLY A 182 -4.62 19.22 3.33
CA GLY A 182 -5.59 18.17 3.58
C GLY A 182 -6.92 18.45 2.89
N MET A 183 -7.57 17.44 2.32
CA MET A 183 -8.92 17.55 1.79
C MET A 183 -9.75 16.32 2.18
N VAL A 184 -11.01 16.56 2.50
CA VAL A 184 -11.98 15.50 2.77
C VAL A 184 -13.11 15.57 1.73
N ALA A 185 -13.49 14.42 1.17
CA ALA A 185 -14.74 14.26 0.44
C ALA A 185 -15.49 12.99 0.87
N ALA A 186 -16.72 13.17 1.37
CA ALA A 186 -17.67 12.08 1.60
C ALA A 186 -19.04 12.45 1.00
N PRO A 187 -19.22 12.23 -0.32
CA PRO A 187 -20.50 12.43 -0.97
C PRO A 187 -21.57 11.52 -0.36
N SER A 188 -22.83 11.99 -0.29
CA SER A 188 -23.92 11.13 0.17
C SER A 188 -24.17 9.98 -0.83
N GLY A 189 -24.72 8.87 -0.33
CA GLY A 189 -24.97 7.66 -1.13
C GLY A 189 -23.80 6.68 -1.20
N LEU A 190 -22.69 6.96 -0.51
CA LEU A 190 -21.55 6.05 -0.34
C LEU A 190 -21.45 5.51 1.09
N PRO A 191 -20.69 4.42 1.31
CA PRO A 191 -20.45 3.90 2.66
C PRO A 191 -19.91 4.98 3.59
N TYR A 192 -20.45 5.03 4.80
CA TYR A 192 -20.10 6.07 5.75
C TYR A 192 -18.60 6.08 6.12
N LEU A 193 -18.00 7.28 6.15
CA LEU A 193 -16.63 7.54 6.59
C LEU A 193 -16.65 8.41 7.85
N GLU A 194 -15.95 7.96 8.90
CA GLU A 194 -15.71 8.74 10.14
C GLU A 194 -14.64 9.82 9.90
N ILE A 195 -15.01 10.84 9.13
CA ILE A 195 -14.13 11.93 8.70
C ILE A 195 -13.50 12.65 9.88
N THR A 196 -14.32 13.07 10.84
CA THR A 196 -13.88 13.88 11.98
C THR A 196 -12.82 13.15 12.80
N ALA A 197 -13.01 11.84 13.00
CA ALA A 197 -12.03 11.03 13.71
C ALA A 197 -10.71 10.89 12.92
N GLU A 198 -10.76 10.82 11.60
CA GLU A 198 -9.56 10.75 10.75
C GLU A 198 -8.79 12.08 10.76
N GLN A 199 -9.46 13.21 10.63
CA GLN A 199 -8.82 14.54 10.74
C GLN A 199 -8.17 14.72 12.11
N ALA A 200 -8.88 14.40 13.20
CA ALA A 200 -8.36 14.49 14.56
C ALA A 200 -7.13 13.58 14.77
N ARG A 201 -7.12 12.38 14.19
CA ARG A 201 -5.94 11.48 14.24
C ARG A 201 -4.71 12.12 13.59
N ILE A 202 -4.88 12.77 12.44
CA ILE A 202 -3.79 13.43 11.72
C ILE A 202 -3.28 14.65 12.50
N GLU A 203 -4.21 15.47 12.98
CA GLU A 203 -3.87 16.67 13.77
C GLU A 203 -3.12 16.27 15.05
N HIS A 204 -3.59 15.26 15.77
CA HIS A 204 -2.92 14.76 16.96
C HIS A 204 -1.53 14.16 16.64
N ALA A 205 -1.40 13.39 15.55
CA ALA A 205 -0.11 12.84 15.13
C ALA A 205 0.92 13.93 14.75
N LEU A 206 0.44 15.11 14.32
CA LEU A 206 1.26 16.24 13.92
C LEU A 206 1.38 17.34 14.98
N GLU A 207 0.68 17.23 16.11
CA GLU A 207 0.54 18.27 17.15
C GLU A 207 1.88 18.89 17.53
N TYR A 208 2.84 18.08 17.97
CA TYR A 208 4.18 18.53 18.34
C TYR A 208 4.93 19.24 17.19
N ARG A 209 4.71 18.84 15.93
CA ARG A 209 5.36 19.43 14.75
C ARG A 209 4.70 20.73 14.31
N LEU A 210 3.39 20.84 14.48
CA LEU A 210 2.62 22.05 14.25
C LEU A 210 3.03 23.13 15.27
N GLU A 211 3.11 22.78 16.56
CA GLU A 211 3.54 23.69 17.64
C GLU A 211 4.94 24.26 17.41
N ARG A 212 5.85 23.45 16.87
CA ARG A 212 7.23 23.85 16.56
C ARG A 212 7.39 24.63 15.26
N GLY A 213 6.33 24.73 14.45
CA GLY A 213 6.39 25.31 13.12
C GLY A 213 7.20 24.49 12.11
N ASP A 214 7.45 23.20 12.39
CA ASP A 214 8.14 22.29 11.46
C ASP A 214 7.20 21.86 10.31
N VAL A 215 5.88 21.88 10.56
CA VAL A 215 4.81 21.46 9.66
C VAL A 215 3.71 22.52 9.66
N GLU A 216 3.05 22.69 8.52
CA GLU A 216 1.84 23.49 8.37
C GLU A 216 0.77 22.59 7.75
N LEU A 217 -0.39 22.48 8.41
CA LEU A 217 -1.53 21.70 7.90
C LEU A 217 -2.70 22.66 7.65
N GLN A 218 -3.17 22.70 6.39
CA GLN A 218 -4.38 23.43 6.01
C GLN A 218 -5.40 22.46 5.45
N TRP A 219 -6.66 22.55 5.91
CA TRP A 219 -7.77 21.82 5.33
C TRP A 219 -8.49 22.64 4.26
N VAL A 220 -8.78 22.03 3.11
CA VAL A 220 -9.59 22.63 2.05
C VAL A 220 -10.99 22.92 2.58
N ALA A 221 -11.44 24.17 2.43
CA ALA A 221 -12.81 24.57 2.73
C ALA A 221 -13.77 24.06 1.62
N GLY A 222 -14.07 22.77 1.66
CA GLY A 222 -15.00 22.10 0.75
C GLY A 222 -14.49 20.77 0.22
N SER A 223 -15.40 20.04 -0.42
CA SER A 223 -15.21 18.67 -0.89
C SER A 223 -15.33 18.53 -2.41
N THR A 224 -15.37 19.65 -3.15
CA THR A 224 -15.56 19.67 -4.61
C THR A 224 -14.24 19.80 -5.37
N TRP A 225 -14.27 19.45 -6.66
CA TRP A 225 -13.14 19.63 -7.56
C TRP A 225 -12.66 21.10 -7.64
N GLN A 226 -13.61 22.04 -7.70
CA GLN A 226 -13.28 23.48 -7.77
C GLN A 226 -12.61 23.97 -6.48
N ALA A 227 -13.08 23.51 -5.31
CA ALA A 227 -12.48 23.84 -4.03
C ALA A 227 -11.04 23.32 -3.95
N ARG A 228 -10.81 22.07 -4.40
CA ARG A 228 -9.48 21.46 -4.51
C ARG A 228 -8.54 22.29 -5.39
N GLN A 229 -8.98 22.62 -6.60
CA GLN A 229 -8.15 23.35 -7.57
C GLN A 229 -7.80 24.75 -7.06
N THR A 230 -8.76 25.42 -6.41
CA THR A 230 -8.55 26.74 -5.82
C THR A 230 -7.53 26.68 -4.69
N ALA A 231 -7.66 25.72 -3.77
CA ALA A 231 -6.74 25.57 -2.65
C ALA A 231 -5.33 25.18 -3.09
N LEU A 232 -5.20 24.27 -4.07
CA LEU A 232 -3.89 23.90 -4.63
C LEU A 232 -3.15 25.09 -5.27
N ALA A 233 -3.87 26.06 -5.83
CA ALA A 233 -3.27 27.26 -6.40
C ALA A 233 -2.80 28.29 -5.36
N GLN A 234 -3.21 28.16 -4.09
CA GLN A 234 -2.95 29.15 -3.03
C GLN A 234 -1.58 29.01 -2.35
N GLY A 235 -0.79 27.98 -2.66
CA GLY A 235 0.50 27.81 -2.00
C GLY A 235 1.56 27.19 -2.89
N PRO A 236 2.83 27.20 -2.44
CA PRO A 236 3.64 26.02 -2.56
C PRO A 236 3.11 24.97 -1.56
N TRP A 237 2.63 23.84 -2.07
CA TRP A 237 2.25 22.67 -1.28
C TRP A 237 3.27 21.56 -1.51
N HIS A 238 3.71 20.90 -0.43
CA HIS A 238 4.63 19.77 -0.55
C HIS A 238 3.87 18.43 -0.56
N ILE A 239 2.79 18.36 0.20
CA ILE A 239 1.97 17.16 0.35
C ILE A 239 0.50 17.54 0.14
N PHE A 240 -0.20 16.75 -0.67
CA PHE A 240 -1.66 16.74 -0.73
C PHE A 240 -2.16 15.46 -0.07
N HIS A 241 -2.91 15.60 1.03
CA HIS A 241 -3.50 14.47 1.76
C HIS A 241 -5.01 14.43 1.50
N PHE A 242 -5.52 13.29 1.02
CA PHE A 242 -6.93 13.13 0.69
C PHE A 242 -7.59 12.04 1.52
N ILE A 243 -8.73 12.37 2.12
CA ILE A 243 -9.61 11.44 2.84
C ILE A 243 -10.92 11.35 2.07
N GLY A 244 -11.26 10.17 1.57
CA GLY A 244 -12.50 9.97 0.85
C GLY A 244 -12.56 8.62 0.17
N HIS A 245 -13.53 8.47 -0.73
CA HIS A 245 -13.67 7.26 -1.52
C HIS A 245 -12.78 7.31 -2.75
N GLY A 246 -12.20 6.17 -3.08
CA GLY A 246 -11.59 5.92 -4.37
C GLY A 246 -12.09 4.59 -4.92
N ASN A 247 -12.03 4.43 -6.23
CA ASN A 247 -12.37 3.19 -6.90
C ASN A 247 -11.58 3.10 -8.21
N PHE A 248 -11.69 1.98 -8.92
CA PHE A 248 -11.01 1.72 -10.17
C PHE A 248 -12.05 1.49 -11.27
N ASP A 249 -11.87 2.09 -12.45
CA ASP A 249 -12.68 1.83 -13.63
C ASP A 249 -11.93 0.84 -14.54
N PRO A 250 -12.34 -0.44 -14.60
CA PRO A 250 -11.66 -1.45 -15.42
C PRO A 250 -11.77 -1.20 -16.93
N MET A 251 -12.76 -0.43 -17.38
CA MET A 251 -12.93 -0.13 -18.81
C MET A 251 -12.00 0.98 -19.27
N ARG A 252 -11.64 1.89 -18.36
CA ARG A 252 -10.71 2.99 -18.60
C ARG A 252 -9.30 2.71 -18.13
N ASP A 253 -9.11 1.65 -17.35
CA ASP A 253 -7.83 1.31 -16.71
C ASP A 253 -7.32 2.43 -15.79
N GLU A 254 -8.24 3.11 -15.10
CA GLU A 254 -7.96 4.31 -14.32
C GLU A 254 -8.52 4.21 -12.89
N GLY A 255 -7.68 4.55 -11.91
CA GLY A 255 -8.12 4.83 -10.55
C GLY A 255 -8.71 6.24 -10.45
N TYR A 256 -9.83 6.39 -9.75
CA TYR A 256 -10.46 7.68 -9.52
C TYR A 256 -10.75 7.91 -8.04
N LEU A 257 -10.69 9.19 -7.63
CA LEU A 257 -11.15 9.66 -6.33
C LEU A 257 -12.53 10.28 -6.48
N VAL A 258 -13.43 10.00 -5.54
CA VAL A 258 -14.78 10.55 -5.56
C VAL A 258 -14.80 11.87 -4.79
N LEU A 259 -15.23 12.93 -5.46
CA LEU A 259 -15.43 14.25 -4.89
C LEU A 259 -16.92 14.60 -4.84
N CYS A 260 -17.29 15.54 -3.99
CA CYS A 260 -18.66 16.04 -3.95
C CYS A 260 -18.93 16.92 -5.18
N ASN A 261 -20.17 16.84 -5.67
CA ASN A 261 -20.72 17.79 -6.64
C ASN A 261 -21.62 18.81 -5.91
N PRO A 262 -21.94 19.96 -6.52
CA PRO A 262 -22.80 20.98 -5.91
C PRO A 262 -24.17 20.46 -5.43
N GLY A 263 -24.67 19.36 -6.00
CA GLY A 263 -25.96 18.74 -5.63
C GLY A 263 -25.88 17.56 -4.66
N ASN A 264 -24.70 17.20 -4.12
CA ASN A 264 -24.54 16.06 -3.22
C ASN A 264 -23.50 16.34 -2.12
N LYS A 265 -23.81 17.31 -1.25
CA LYS A 265 -23.06 17.61 -0.02
C LYS A 265 -23.64 16.86 1.17
#